data_AF-A0A8W8I5Q2-F1
#
_entry.id   AF-A0A8W8I5Q2-F1
#
_cell.length_a   1.000
_cell.length_b   1.000
_cell.length_c   1.000
_cell.angle_alpha   90.00
_cell.angle_beta   90.00
_cell.angle_gamma   90.00
#
_symmetry.space_group_name_H-M   'P 1'
#
loop_
_entity.id
_entity.type
_entity.pdbx_description
1 polymer ?
#
loop_
_entity_poly.entity_id
_entity_poly.type
_entity_poly.pdbx_seq_one_letter_code
_entity_poly.pdbx_strand_id
1 'polypeptide(L)'
;NGQQEDPCLSLYTDGMRKCFSDITGLPSDDVKDVLMDEQQNAGTIKTICSKDAKLIECIETMTADTSKSSVCGEQNGVMKIAMITTSLKYKVDTLCGPGTPPQTVSH
;
A
#
# COMPACT_ATOMS: atom_id res chain seq x y z
N ASN A 1 1.90 -6.74 26.70
CA ASN A 1 2.38 -5.42 26.24
C ASN A 1 1.60 -4.99 25.03
N GLY A 2 0.46 -4.31 25.23
CA GLY A 2 -0.35 -3.80 24.14
C GLY A 2 0.31 -2.53 23.60
N GLN A 3 1.04 -2.63 22.50
CA GLN A 3 1.37 -1.45 21.72
C GLN A 3 0.06 -0.96 21.10
N GLN A 4 -0.41 0.19 21.58
CA GLN A 4 -1.56 0.87 20.99
C GLN A 4 -1.19 1.21 19.55
N GLU A 5 -1.93 0.66 18.59
CA GLU A 5 -1.73 0.91 17.17
C GLU A 5 -1.91 2.40 16.91
N ASP A 6 -0.99 2.98 16.14
CA ASP A 6 -1.00 4.40 15.81
C ASP A 6 -2.30 4.71 15.04
N PRO A 7 -3.18 5.60 15.54
CA PRO A 7 -4.50 5.82 14.93
C PRO A 7 -4.39 6.43 13.53
N CYS A 8 -3.31 7.16 13.25
CA CYS A 8 -3.02 7.71 11.93
C CYS A 8 -2.63 6.59 10.95
N LEU A 9 -1.84 5.62 11.43
CA LEU A 9 -1.47 4.43 10.67
C LEU A 9 -2.70 3.56 10.36
N SER A 10 -3.52 3.28 11.38
CA SER A 10 -4.72 2.44 11.26
C SER A 10 -5.70 3.00 10.22
N LEU A 11 -5.96 4.31 10.28
CA LEU A 11 -6.80 5.01 9.30
C LEU A 11 -6.24 4.90 7.87
N TYR A 12 -4.93 5.09 7.71
CA TYR A 12 -4.28 4.96 6.41
C TYR A 12 -4.37 3.52 5.87
N THR A 13 -4.04 2.51 6.69
CA THR A 13 -4.05 1.11 6.26
C THR A 13 -5.43 0.60 5.90
N ASP A 14 -6.46 1.00 6.65
CA ASP A 14 -7.85 0.61 6.37
C ASP A 14 -8.35 1.25 5.08
N GLY A 15 -8.07 2.55 4.89
CA GLY A 15 -8.40 3.26 3.67
C GLY A 15 -7.70 2.68 2.44
N MET A 16 -6.41 2.35 2.56
CA MET A 16 -5.64 1.70 1.51
C MET A 16 -6.20 0.33 1.13
N ARG A 17 -6.53 -0.51 2.14
CA ARG A 17 -7.12 -1.82 1.93
C ARG A 17 -8.43 -1.73 1.16
N LYS A 18 -9.31 -0.80 1.55
CA LYS A 18 -10.59 -0.56 0.87
C LYS A 18 -10.38 -0.07 -0.56
N CYS A 19 -9.54 0.94 -0.74
CA CYS A 19 -9.30 1.56 -2.05
C CYS A 19 -8.69 0.56 -3.06
N PHE A 20 -7.75 -0.29 -2.63
CA PHE A 20 -7.20 -1.37 -3.47
C PHE A 20 -8.25 -2.43 -3.79
N SER A 21 -9.06 -2.83 -2.81
CA SER A 21 -10.15 -3.79 -3.00
C SER A 21 -11.16 -3.28 -4.04
N ASP A 22 -11.55 -2.01 -3.95
CA ASP A 22 -12.48 -1.36 -4.88
C ASP A 22 -11.93 -1.31 -6.32
N ILE A 23 -10.62 -1.05 -6.48
CA ILE A 23 -9.98 -0.93 -7.80
C ILE A 23 -9.74 -2.30 -8.45
N THR A 24 -9.32 -3.29 -7.66
CA THR A 24 -8.91 -4.61 -8.15
C THR A 24 -10.06 -5.62 -8.17
N GLY A 25 -11.12 -5.39 -7.41
CA GLY A 25 -12.19 -6.36 -7.15
C GLY A 25 -11.76 -7.51 -6.25
N LEU A 26 -10.56 -7.43 -5.64
CA LEU A 26 -10.02 -8.47 -4.79
C LEU A 26 -10.54 -8.32 -3.35
N PRO A 27 -10.69 -9.43 -2.60
CA PRO A 27 -10.91 -9.39 -1.16
C PRO A 27 -9.85 -8.54 -0.46
N SER A 28 -10.29 -7.89 0.61
CA SER A 28 -9.47 -7.01 1.42
C SER A 28 -8.25 -7.73 2.05
N ASP A 29 -8.34 -9.04 2.26
CA ASP A 29 -7.26 -9.89 2.78
C ASP A 29 -6.22 -10.22 1.70
N ASP A 30 -6.65 -10.51 0.46
CA ASP A 30 -5.72 -10.71 -0.67
C ASP A 30 -4.92 -9.43 -0.98
N VAL A 31 -5.57 -8.27 -0.82
CA VAL A 31 -4.89 -6.97 -0.92
C VAL A 31 -3.86 -6.80 0.19
N LYS A 32 -4.21 -7.18 1.43
CA LYS A 32 -3.27 -7.16 2.56
C LYS A 32 -2.06 -8.03 2.25
N ASP A 33 -2.24 -9.22 1.67
CA ASP A 33 -1.14 -10.11 1.32
C ASP A 33 -0.24 -9.51 0.24
N VAL A 34 -0.79 -8.77 -0.72
CA VAL A 34 0.07 -8.06 -1.69
C VAL A 34 0.79 -6.87 -1.07
N LEU A 35 0.15 -6.12 -0.17
CA LEU A 35 0.76 -4.97 0.49
C LEU A 35 1.82 -5.41 1.51
N MET A 36 1.59 -6.51 2.24
CA MET A 36 2.30 -6.86 3.47
C MET A 36 3.02 -8.22 3.43
N ASP A 37 2.74 -9.09 2.47
CA ASP A 37 3.38 -10.41 2.37
C ASP A 37 4.49 -10.43 1.30
N GLU A 38 5.42 -11.35 1.49
CA GLU A 38 6.53 -11.68 0.58
C GLU A 38 6.12 -12.78 -0.41
N GLN A 39 5.11 -13.59 -0.10
CA GLN A 39 4.53 -14.57 -1.03
C GLN A 39 3.38 -13.96 -1.83
N GLN A 40 3.70 -13.50 -3.03
CA GLN A 40 2.73 -12.86 -3.91
C GLN A 40 2.12 -13.87 -4.89
N ASN A 41 0.79 -14.03 -4.86
CA ASN A 41 0.08 -14.84 -5.84
C ASN A 41 0.14 -14.18 -7.23
N ALA A 42 0.68 -14.89 -8.23
CA ALA A 42 0.85 -14.39 -9.59
C ALA A 42 -0.45 -13.89 -10.25
N GLY A 43 -1.60 -14.49 -9.92
CA GLY A 43 -2.91 -14.02 -10.39
C GLY A 43 -3.27 -12.66 -9.82
N THR A 44 -3.00 -12.45 -8.54
CA THR A 44 -3.24 -11.20 -7.81
C THR A 44 -2.34 -10.07 -8.33
N ILE A 45 -1.07 -10.36 -8.58
CA ILE A 45 -0.11 -9.42 -9.18
C ILE A 45 -0.60 -8.95 -10.55
N LYS A 46 -1.03 -9.87 -11.42
CA LYS A 46 -1.51 -9.53 -12.77
C LYS A 46 -2.73 -8.59 -12.72
N THR A 47 -3.67 -8.85 -11.82
CA THR A 47 -4.85 -8.00 -11.61
C THR A 47 -4.43 -6.59 -11.19
N ILE A 48 -3.51 -6.48 -10.23
CA ILE A 48 -2.95 -5.21 -9.75
C ILE A 48 -2.26 -4.44 -10.88
N CYS A 49 -1.41 -5.10 -11.66
CA CYS A 49 -0.69 -4.44 -12.75
C CYS A 49 -1.57 -4.01 -13.92
N SER A 50 -2.75 -4.59 -14.07
CA SER A 50 -3.74 -4.08 -15.02
C SER A 50 -4.40 -2.77 -14.59
N LYS A 51 -4.14 -2.31 -13.35
CA LYS A 51 -4.74 -1.15 -12.70
C LYS A 51 -3.70 -0.26 -12.00
N ASP A 52 -2.42 -0.43 -12.30
CA ASP A 52 -1.29 0.24 -11.66
C ASP A 52 -1.49 1.76 -11.51
N ALA A 53 -1.86 2.46 -12.59
CA ALA A 53 -2.10 3.90 -12.57
C ALA A 53 -3.19 4.32 -11.56
N LYS A 54 -4.28 3.54 -11.48
CA LYS A 54 -5.37 3.81 -10.53
C LYS A 54 -4.95 3.52 -9.09
N LEU A 55 -4.12 2.50 -8.89
CA LEU A 55 -3.59 2.15 -7.58
C LEU A 55 -2.59 3.20 -7.08
N ILE A 56 -1.76 3.77 -7.96
CA ILE A 56 -0.87 4.88 -7.64
C ILE A 56 -1.68 6.14 -7.27
N GLU A 57 -2.71 6.47 -8.05
CA GLU A 57 -3.64 7.58 -7.75
C GLU A 57 -4.36 7.39 -6.40
N CYS A 58 -4.78 6.15 -6.12
CA CYS A 58 -5.38 5.75 -4.85
C CYS A 58 -4.41 5.99 -3.68
N ILE A 59 -3.16 5.54 -3.80
CA ILE A 59 -2.12 5.77 -2.79
C ILE A 59 -1.97 7.27 -2.54
N GLU A 60 -1.83 8.08 -3.59
CA GLU A 60 -1.66 9.54 -3.48
C GLU A 60 -2.83 10.23 -2.79
N THR A 61 -4.04 9.87 -3.18
CA THR A 61 -5.27 10.44 -2.63
C THR A 61 -5.40 10.09 -1.15
N MET A 62 -5.19 8.82 -0.78
CA MET A 62 -5.28 8.36 0.60
C MET A 62 -4.22 9.02 1.50
N THR A 63 -2.99 9.17 1.00
CA THR A 63 -1.93 9.88 1.71
C THR A 63 -2.29 11.33 1.96
N ALA A 64 -2.79 12.02 0.92
CA ALA A 64 -3.21 13.41 1.02
C ALA A 64 -4.37 13.58 2.02
N ASP A 65 -5.39 12.73 1.95
CA ASP A 65 -6.57 12.83 2.82
C ASP A 65 -6.24 12.48 4.27
N THR A 66 -5.43 11.43 4.47
CA THR A 66 -5.05 11.01 5.81
C THR A 66 -4.11 12.02 6.47
N SER A 67 -3.20 12.63 5.70
CA SER A 67 -2.32 13.70 6.21
C SER A 67 -3.08 14.96 6.68
N LYS A 68 -4.29 15.18 6.18
CA LYS A 68 -5.19 16.28 6.60
C LYS A 68 -6.09 15.89 7.78
N SER A 69 -6.14 14.61 8.13
CA SER A 69 -7.03 14.12 9.17
C SER A 69 -6.59 14.60 10.55
N SER A 70 -7.56 15.00 11.38
CA SER A 70 -7.30 15.43 12.76
C SER A 70 -6.71 14.34 13.65
N VAL A 71 -6.82 13.05 13.24
CA VAL A 71 -6.16 11.94 13.93
C VAL A 71 -4.66 11.82 13.64
N CYS A 72 -4.17 12.48 12.58
CA CYS A 72 -2.76 12.53 12.20
C CYS A 72 -2.07 13.80 12.70
N GLY A 73 -2.57 14.38 13.80
CA GLY A 73 -2.15 15.69 14.33
C GLY A 73 -0.70 15.80 14.81
N GLU A 74 0.07 14.72 14.81
CA GLU A 74 1.50 14.74 15.09
C GLU A 74 2.31 14.64 13.78
N GLN A 75 3.37 15.45 13.64
CA GLN A 75 4.32 15.34 12.51
C GLN A 75 4.83 13.90 12.31
N ASN A 76 4.91 13.12 13.40
CA ASN A 76 5.31 11.72 13.39
C ASN A 76 4.33 10.83 12.62
N GLY A 77 3.02 11.06 12.71
CA GLY A 77 2.00 10.29 11.99
C GLY A 77 2.08 10.54 10.48
N VAL A 78 2.17 11.81 10.08
CA VAL A 78 2.31 12.21 8.67
C VAL A 78 3.59 11.64 8.06
N MET A 79 4.70 11.68 8.81
CA MET A 79 5.99 11.12 8.35
C MET A 79 5.93 9.60 8.16
N LYS A 80 5.29 8.86 9.08
CA LYS A 80 5.08 7.41 8.92
C LYS A 80 4.25 7.08 7.69
N ILE A 81 3.16 7.81 7.45
CA ILE A 81 2.34 7.62 6.25
C ILE A 81 3.18 7.87 4.99
N ALA A 82 3.97 8.95 4.94
CA ALA A 82 4.81 9.24 3.79
C ALA A 82 5.81 8.12 3.49
N MET A 83 6.40 7.50 4.53
CA MET A 83 7.28 6.33 4.36
C MET A 83 6.54 5.14 3.78
N ILE A 84 5.37 4.79 4.32
CA ILE A 84 4.57 3.65 3.83
C ILE A 84 4.10 3.91 2.40
N THR A 85 3.61 5.12 2.12
CA THR A 85 3.22 5.59 0.78
C THR A 85 4.33 5.33 -0.23
N THR A 86 5.55 5.75 0.11
CA THR A 86 6.72 5.61 -0.77
C THR A 86 7.03 4.14 -1.02
N SER A 87 7.06 3.32 0.03
CA SER A 87 7.28 1.88 -0.09
C SER A 87 6.20 1.18 -0.92
N LEU A 88 4.94 1.56 -0.78
CA LEU A 88 3.83 0.98 -1.52
C LEU A 88 3.88 1.34 -3.01
N LYS A 89 4.14 2.61 -3.35
CA LYS A 89 4.33 3.02 -4.75
C LYS A 89 5.48 2.25 -5.38
N TYR A 90 6.62 2.19 -4.69
CA TYR A 90 7.77 1.43 -5.16
C TYR A 90 7.44 -0.06 -5.36
N LYS A 91 6.63 -0.67 -4.49
CA LYS A 91 6.19 -2.06 -4.63
C LYS A 91 5.29 -2.24 -5.86
N VAL A 92 4.32 -1.34 -6.09
CA VAL A 92 3.46 -1.37 -7.28
C VAL A 92 4.29 -1.19 -8.55
N ASP A 93 5.20 -0.22 -8.58
CA ASP A 93 6.11 0.02 -9.71
C ASP A 93 7.02 -1.18 -9.98
N THR A 94 7.57 -1.81 -8.93
CA THR A 94 8.42 -3.00 -9.06
C THR A 94 7.64 -4.20 -9.56
N LEU A 95 6.39 -4.37 -9.10
CA LEU A 95 5.51 -5.45 -9.54
C LEU A 95 5.07 -5.31 -10.99
N CYS A 96 4.85 -4.08 -11.46
CA CYS A 96 4.14 -3.79 -12.69
C CYS A 96 4.98 -3.13 -13.79
N GLY A 97 6.20 -2.71 -13.46
CA GLY A 97 7.13 -2.11 -14.40
C GLY A 97 7.61 -3.09 -15.50
N PRO A 98 8.25 -2.56 -16.56
CA PRO A 98 8.78 -3.36 -17.66
C PRO A 98 10.01 -4.15 -17.19
N GLY A 99 9.77 -5.30 -16.53
CA GLY A 99 10.78 -6.33 -16.29
C GLY A 99 12.07 -5.85 -15.63
N THR A 100 12.03 -5.46 -14.37
CA THR A 100 13.16 -5.79 -13.49
C THR A 100 12.86 -7.13 -12.85
N PRO A 101 13.56 -8.22 -13.22
CA PRO A 101 13.46 -9.45 -12.46
C PRO A 101 13.78 -9.16 -10.99
N PRO A 102 13.18 -9.90 -10.04
CA PRO A 102 13.55 -9.79 -8.63
C PRO A 102 15.08 -9.84 -8.57
N GLN A 103 15.71 -8.82 -7.97
CA GLN A 103 17.15 -8.87 -7.73
C GLN A 103 17.39 -10.16 -6.97
N THR A 104 18.06 -11.09 -7.65
CA THR A 104 18.49 -12.34 -7.07
C THR A 104 19.43 -11.93 -5.96
N VAL A 105 18.97 -12.01 -4.71
CA VAL A 105 19.89 -11.95 -3.57
C VAL A 105 20.67 -13.26 -3.64
N SER A 106 21.81 -13.22 -4.30
CA SER A 106 22.84 -14.24 -4.15
C SER A 106 23.65 -13.93 -2.89
N HIS A 107 23.32 -14.60 -1.80
CA HIS A 107 24.25 -15.44 -1.04
C HIS A 107 23.52 -16.29 0.00
#